data_AF-A0A6C0EYG7-F1
#
_entry.id   AF-A0A6C0EYG7-F1
#
_cell.length_a   1.000
_cell.length_b   1.000
_cell.length_c   1.000
_cell.angle_alpha   90.00
_cell.angle_beta   90.00
_cell.angle_gamma   90.00
#
_symmetry.space_group_name_H-M   'P 1'
#
loop_
_entity.id
_entity.type
_entity.pdbx_description
1 polymer ?
#
loop_
_entity_poly.entity_id
_entity_poly.type
_entity_poly.pdbx_seq_one_letter_code
_entity_poly.pdbx_strand_id
1 'polypeptide(L)'
;SNSTATWLAFATGLFIVEAVLLSTFRLFPNFWGNMINIWYDKFGLVAIMLDVLIVLIGFWITQKLYNYFFGVTVKVSLWKFILLFLCVQIIHDILFYFLVLKTSSPGSNAIFDIINTYGKKHGALTIVGDSIMVVLAICMAWLLMNNDVDFSTYMICILLSLYMIGYLLYMKWQ
;
A
#
# COMPACT_ATOMS: atom_id res chain seq x y z
N SER A 1 -16.50 9.12 -14.01
CA SER A 1 -16.64 7.71 -13.56
C SER A 1 -17.45 7.69 -12.27
N ASN A 2 -18.13 6.58 -11.98
CA ASN A 2 -18.85 6.42 -10.72
C ASN A 2 -17.82 6.30 -9.59
N SER A 3 -17.53 7.41 -8.89
CA SER A 3 -16.41 7.50 -7.93
C SER A 3 -16.43 6.33 -6.94
N THR A 4 -17.62 5.92 -6.49
CA THR A 4 -17.82 4.81 -5.56
C THR A 4 -17.27 3.48 -6.09
N ALA A 5 -17.53 3.14 -7.35
CA ALA A 5 -17.07 1.87 -7.93
C ALA A 5 -15.54 1.85 -8.09
N THR A 6 -14.94 2.98 -8.48
CA THR A 6 -13.48 3.12 -8.57
C THR A 6 -12.83 2.98 -7.19
N TRP A 7 -13.41 3.60 -6.17
CA TRP A 7 -12.93 3.48 -4.79
C TRP A 7 -13.04 2.06 -4.25
N LEU A 8 -14.16 1.38 -4.51
CA LEU A 8 -14.36 -0.01 -4.11
C LEU A 8 -13.39 -0.95 -4.83
N ALA A 9 -13.18 -0.76 -6.13
CA ALA A 9 -12.23 -1.54 -6.90
C ALA A 9 -10.78 -1.33 -6.43
N PHE A 10 -10.41 -0.08 -6.13
CA PHE A 10 -9.08 0.22 -5.61
C PHE A 10 -8.85 -0.37 -4.21
N ALA A 11 -9.80 -0.19 -3.29
CA ALA A 11 -9.71 -0.78 -1.96
C ALA A 11 -9.64 -2.32 -2.02
N THR A 12 -10.46 -2.94 -2.87
CA THR A 12 -10.41 -4.40 -3.09
C THR A 12 -9.05 -4.84 -3.64
N GLY A 13 -8.56 -4.15 -4.67
CA GLY A 13 -7.25 -4.44 -5.26
C GLY A 13 -6.12 -4.30 -4.25
N LEU A 14 -6.18 -3.27 -3.41
CA LEU A 14 -5.22 -3.02 -2.33
C LEU A 14 -5.22 -4.16 -1.31
N PHE A 15 -6.37 -4.60 -0.81
CA PHE A 15 -6.43 -5.71 0.15
C PHE A 15 -5.95 -7.04 -0.45
N ILE A 16 -6.28 -7.33 -1.72
CA ILE A 16 -5.78 -8.52 -2.41
C ILE A 16 -4.25 -8.46 -2.50
N VAL A 17 -3.71 -7.32 -2.95
CA VAL A 17 -2.25 -7.13 -3.08
C VAL A 17 -1.57 -7.23 -1.73
N GLU A 18 -2.13 -6.67 -0.67
CA GLU A 18 -1.60 -6.77 0.69
C GLU A 18 -1.55 -8.23 1.16
N ALA A 19 -2.63 -8.99 0.98
CA ALA A 19 -2.67 -10.40 1.34
C ALA A 19 -1.64 -11.23 0.56
N VAL A 20 -1.49 -10.96 -0.73
CA VAL A 20 -0.51 -11.64 -1.60
C VAL A 20 0.92 -11.27 -1.21
N LEU A 21 1.22 -9.98 -1.08
CA LEU A 21 2.55 -9.50 -0.71
C LEU A 21 2.94 -10.00 0.67
N LEU A 22 2.06 -9.91 1.67
CA LEU A 22 2.29 -10.49 2.99
C LEU A 22 2.60 -11.98 2.88
N SER A 23 1.83 -12.75 2.10
CA SER A 23 2.14 -14.17 1.86
C SER A 23 3.55 -14.36 1.30
N THR A 24 3.98 -13.53 0.36
CA THR A 24 5.33 -13.62 -0.22
C THR A 24 6.43 -13.20 0.75
N PHE A 25 6.20 -12.19 1.60
CA PHE A 25 7.14 -11.75 2.62
C PHE A 25 7.40 -12.84 3.65
N ARG A 26 6.33 -13.58 3.98
CA ARG A 26 6.36 -14.70 4.91
C ARG A 26 6.98 -15.97 4.32
N LEU A 27 6.65 -16.33 3.08
CA LEU A 27 7.16 -17.54 2.42
C LEU A 27 8.60 -17.40 1.90
N PHE A 28 9.03 -16.18 1.55
CA PHE A 28 10.33 -15.92 0.94
C PHE A 28 11.12 -14.83 1.69
N PRO A 29 11.42 -15.02 3.00
CA PRO A 29 12.04 -13.99 3.84
C PRO A 29 13.43 -13.55 3.33
N ASN A 30 14.20 -14.46 2.73
CA ASN A 30 15.52 -14.15 2.18
C ASN A 30 15.48 -13.21 0.96
N PHE A 31 14.37 -13.17 0.23
CA PHE A 31 14.20 -12.30 -0.93
C PHE A 31 13.82 -10.88 -0.53
N TRP A 32 12.89 -10.74 0.42
CA TRP A 32 12.37 -9.45 0.87
C TRP A 32 13.16 -8.82 2.02
N GLY A 33 13.97 -9.63 2.71
CA GLY A 33 14.72 -9.24 3.90
C GLY A 33 13.92 -9.39 5.20
N ASN A 34 14.64 -9.51 6.31
CA ASN A 34 14.02 -9.82 7.60
C ASN A 34 13.23 -8.64 8.20
N MET A 35 13.47 -7.41 7.74
CA MET A 35 12.88 -6.22 8.35
C MET A 35 11.38 -6.10 8.13
N ILE A 36 10.89 -6.47 6.95
CA ILE A 36 9.45 -6.44 6.67
C ILE A 36 8.71 -7.45 7.58
N ASN A 37 9.33 -8.60 7.85
CA ASN A 37 8.81 -9.56 8.81
C ASN A 37 8.81 -9.00 10.24
N ILE A 38 9.88 -8.30 10.66
CA ILE A 38 9.94 -7.63 11.97
C ILE A 38 8.83 -6.56 12.11
N TRP A 39 8.54 -5.81 11.04
CA TRP A 39 7.45 -4.83 11.00
C TRP A 39 6.10 -5.48 11.31
N TYR A 40 5.76 -6.54 10.56
CA TYR A 40 4.51 -7.27 10.75
C TYR A 40 4.45 -8.07 12.05
N ASP A 41 5.56 -8.62 12.53
CA ASP A 41 5.62 -9.37 13.79
C ASP A 41 5.40 -8.48 15.01
N LYS A 42 5.95 -7.25 14.97
CA LYS A 42 5.84 -6.34 16.11
C LYS A 42 4.49 -5.61 16.17
N PHE A 43 3.96 -5.21 15.02
CA PHE A 43 2.76 -4.37 14.96
C PHE A 43 1.50 -5.09 14.49
N GLY A 44 1.62 -6.26 13.86
CA GLY A 44 0.49 -7.08 13.44
C GLY A 44 -0.52 -6.29 12.61
N LEU A 45 -1.78 -6.26 13.06
CA LEU A 45 -2.85 -5.53 12.38
C LEU A 45 -2.61 -4.02 12.30
N VAL A 46 -1.83 -3.43 13.22
CA VAL A 46 -1.50 -1.99 13.17
C VAL A 46 -0.61 -1.69 11.97
N ALA A 47 0.33 -2.58 11.63
CA ALA A 47 1.16 -2.44 10.42
C ALA A 47 0.27 -2.42 9.17
N ILE A 48 -0.56 -3.45 9.00
CA ILE A 48 -1.52 -3.55 7.88
C ILE A 48 -2.41 -2.30 7.78
N MET A 49 -2.92 -1.84 8.92
CA MET A 49 -3.77 -0.66 8.95
C MET A 49 -3.03 0.59 8.44
N LEU A 50 -1.78 0.81 8.88
CA LEU A 50 -0.98 1.95 8.45
C LEU A 50 -0.67 1.88 6.95
N ASP A 51 -0.27 0.71 6.46
CA ASP A 51 0.10 0.47 5.06
C ASP A 51 -1.11 0.67 4.13
N VAL A 52 -2.29 0.17 4.52
CA VAL A 52 -3.54 0.38 3.76
C VAL A 52 -3.97 1.84 3.80
N LEU A 53 -3.97 2.48 4.98
CA LEU A 53 -4.45 3.86 5.11
C LEU A 53 -3.59 4.84 4.30
N ILE A 54 -2.26 4.68 4.32
CA ILE A 54 -1.40 5.62 3.60
C ILE A 54 -1.57 5.50 2.08
N VAL A 55 -1.75 4.29 1.57
CA VAL A 55 -2.01 4.07 0.14
C VAL A 55 -3.39 4.61 -0.25
N LEU A 56 -4.43 4.47 0.58
CA LEU A 56 -5.74 5.06 0.31
C LEU A 56 -5.70 6.61 0.30
N ILE A 57 -4.94 7.22 1.22
CA ILE A 57 -4.72 8.67 1.22
C ILE A 57 -3.98 9.09 -0.06
N GLY A 58 -2.91 8.39 -0.43
CA GLY A 58 -2.16 8.63 -1.66
C GLY A 58 -3.03 8.50 -2.92
N PHE A 59 -3.93 7.53 -2.94
CA PHE A 59 -4.89 7.34 -4.03
C PHE A 59 -5.86 8.52 -4.15
N TRP A 60 -6.40 9.01 -3.03
CA TRP A 60 -7.27 10.19 -3.02
C TRP A 60 -6.57 11.43 -3.58
N ILE A 61 -5.34 11.69 -3.10
CA ILE A 61 -4.52 12.83 -3.56
C ILE A 61 -4.26 12.68 -5.06
N THR A 62 -3.85 11.50 -5.51
CA THR A 62 -3.58 11.20 -6.91
C THR A 62 -4.81 11.40 -7.78
N GLN A 63 -5.99 10.95 -7.34
CA GLN A 63 -7.23 11.15 -8.08
C GLN A 63 -7.56 12.64 -8.26
N LYS A 64 -7.35 13.46 -7.22
CA LYS A 64 -7.55 14.92 -7.29
C LYS A 64 -6.54 15.58 -8.22
N LEU A 65 -5.26 15.23 -8.13
CA LEU A 65 -4.23 15.76 -9.01
C LEU A 65 -4.43 15.33 -10.47
N TYR A 66 -4.83 14.07 -10.71
CA TYR A 66 -5.10 13.58 -12.05
C TYR A 66 -6.23 14.38 -12.70
N ASN A 67 -7.32 14.60 -11.98
CA ASN A 67 -8.44 15.42 -12.45
C ASN A 67 -8.06 16.88 -12.69
N TYR A 68 -7.12 17.42 -11.89
CA TYR A 68 -6.59 18.77 -12.07
C TYR A 68 -5.74 18.89 -13.34
N PHE A 69 -4.82 17.95 -13.60
CA PHE A 69 -3.91 18.01 -14.74
C PHE A 69 -4.54 17.58 -16.07
N PHE A 70 -5.43 16.57 -16.05
CA PHE A 70 -5.96 15.94 -17.26
C PHE A 70 -7.44 16.22 -17.50
N GLY A 71 -8.13 16.87 -16.56
CA GLY A 71 -9.56 17.15 -16.64
C GLY A 71 -10.44 15.94 -16.27
N VAL A 72 -11.66 16.24 -15.81
CA VAL A 72 -12.61 15.25 -15.26
C VAL A 72 -13.29 14.41 -16.36
N THR A 73 -13.29 14.89 -17.60
CA THR A 73 -13.97 14.28 -18.75
C THR A 73 -13.10 13.29 -19.53
N VAL A 74 -11.80 13.23 -19.25
CA VAL A 74 -10.86 12.37 -19.99
C VAL A 74 -10.86 10.96 -19.41
N LYS A 75 -10.91 9.94 -20.28
CA LYS A 75 -10.76 8.54 -19.88
C LYS A 75 -9.41 8.37 -19.17
N VAL A 76 -9.43 7.81 -17.96
CA VAL A 76 -8.22 7.61 -17.17
C VAL A 76 -7.27 6.68 -17.92
N SER A 77 -6.05 7.14 -18.15
CA SER A 77 -4.98 6.33 -18.72
C SER A 77 -4.24 5.64 -17.57
N LEU A 78 -4.20 4.31 -17.61
CA LEU A 78 -3.55 3.48 -16.59
C LEU A 78 -2.12 3.95 -16.30
N TRP A 79 -1.30 4.09 -17.34
CA TRP A 79 0.11 4.48 -17.21
C TRP A 79 0.29 5.88 -16.66
N LYS A 80 -0.53 6.85 -17.08
CA LYS A 80 -0.49 8.22 -16.53
C LYS A 80 -0.87 8.24 -15.06
N PHE A 81 -1.86 7.43 -14.67
CA PHE A 81 -2.29 7.33 -13.28
C PHE A 81 -1.24 6.66 -12.40
N ILE A 82 -0.63 5.55 -12.86
CA ILE A 82 0.49 4.89 -12.18
C ILE A 82 1.64 5.87 -11.98
N LEU A 83 2.09 6.55 -13.04
CA LEU A 83 3.20 7.48 -12.95
C LEU A 83 2.92 8.62 -11.96
N LEU A 84 1.70 9.20 -12.01
CA LEU A 84 1.31 10.26 -11.09
C LEU A 84 1.26 9.77 -9.64
N PHE A 85 0.74 8.56 -9.40
CA PHE A 85 0.69 8.00 -8.06
C PHE A 85 2.10 7.74 -7.53
N LEU A 86 2.99 7.16 -8.34
CA LEU A 86 4.39 6.98 -7.94
C LEU A 86 5.04 8.30 -7.54
N CYS A 87 4.80 9.39 -8.29
CA CYS A 87 5.29 10.72 -7.89
C CYS A 87 4.71 11.17 -6.54
N VAL A 88 3.40 10.99 -6.32
CA VAL A 88 2.75 11.35 -5.04
C VAL A 88 3.32 10.53 -3.88
N GLN A 89 3.51 9.23 -4.08
CA GLN A 89 4.05 8.29 -3.09
C GLN A 89 5.50 8.68 -2.72
N ILE A 90 6.37 8.90 -3.71
CA ILE A 90 7.76 9.30 -3.47
C ILE A 90 7.85 10.65 -2.75
N ILE A 91 7.03 11.64 -3.16
CA ILE A 91 6.99 12.95 -2.49
C ILE A 91 6.53 12.79 -1.04
N HIS A 92 5.51 11.97 -0.80
CA HIS A 92 5.03 11.68 0.54
C HIS A 92 6.15 11.08 1.41
N ASP A 93 6.86 10.05 0.93
CA ASP A 93 7.93 9.40 1.70
C ASP A 93 9.05 10.38 2.07
N ILE A 94 9.46 11.22 1.11
CA ILE A 94 10.48 12.24 1.33
C ILE A 94 10.01 13.24 2.39
N LEU A 95 8.78 13.74 2.28
CA LEU A 95 8.21 14.68 3.25
C LEU A 95 8.06 14.03 4.64
N PHE A 96 7.60 12.79 4.70
CA PHE A 96 7.46 12.04 5.95
C PHE A 96 8.83 11.86 6.63
N TYR A 97 9.86 11.53 5.86
CA TYR A 97 11.21 11.42 6.39
C TYR A 97 11.72 12.74 6.97
N PHE A 98 11.63 13.84 6.23
CA PHE A 98 12.18 15.12 6.67
C PHE A 98 11.38 15.79 7.79
N LEU A 99 10.05 15.71 7.73
CA LEU A 99 9.16 16.44 8.65
C LEU A 99 8.86 15.64 9.92
N VAL A 100 8.77 14.30 9.83
CA VAL A 100 8.34 13.44 10.94
C VAL A 100 9.49 12.60 11.47
N LEU A 101 10.15 11.79 10.63
CA LEU A 101 11.15 10.83 11.13
C LEU A 101 12.41 11.52 11.64
N LYS A 102 12.94 12.50 10.90
CA LYS A 102 14.18 13.21 11.26
C LYS A 102 14.02 14.08 12.51
N THR A 103 12.81 14.58 12.79
CA THR A 103 12.50 15.43 13.95
C THR A 103 12.13 14.61 15.19
N SER A 104 11.76 13.34 15.02
CA SER A 104 11.41 12.45 16.13
C SER A 104 12.63 12.12 17.01
N SER A 105 12.44 12.17 18.33
CA SER A 105 13.43 11.70 19.29
C SER A 105 13.33 10.18 19.47
N PRO A 106 14.44 9.47 19.65
CA PRO A 106 14.42 8.03 19.94
C PRO A 106 13.54 7.70 21.14
N GLY A 107 12.71 6.67 21.04
CA GLY A 107 11.79 6.24 22.11
C GLY A 107 10.50 7.05 22.20
N SER A 108 10.30 8.06 21.36
CA SER A 108 9.04 8.81 21.31
C SER A 108 7.89 8.00 20.71
N ASN A 109 8.19 7.09 19.77
CA ASN A 109 7.20 6.28 19.10
C ASN A 109 7.84 4.98 18.54
N ALA A 110 7.29 3.83 18.93
CA ALA A 110 7.82 2.52 18.55
C ALA A 110 7.86 2.29 17.02
N ILE A 111 6.90 2.86 16.28
CA ILE A 111 6.85 2.79 14.80
C ILE A 111 8.00 3.59 14.22
N PHE A 112 8.16 4.85 14.65
CA PHE A 112 9.24 5.72 14.16
C PHE A 112 10.62 5.15 14.51
N ASP A 113 10.77 4.54 15.68
CA ASP A 113 12.02 3.89 16.09
C ASP A 113 12.40 2.74 15.13
N ILE A 114 11.43 1.93 14.70
CA ILE A 114 11.69 0.88 13.71
C ILE A 114 12.02 1.45 12.35
N ILE A 115 11.25 2.42 11.87
CA ILE A 115 11.48 3.04 10.56
C ILE A 115 12.84 3.76 10.54
N ASN A 116 13.23 4.44 11.62
CA ASN A 116 14.54 5.09 11.73
C ASN A 116 15.69 4.09 11.80
N THR A 117 15.49 2.97 12.50
CA THR A 117 16.48 1.87 12.53
C THR A 117 16.65 1.28 11.13
N TYR A 118 15.58 1.21 10.35
CA TYR A 118 15.57 0.73 8.98
C TYR A 118 16.19 1.71 7.98
N GLY A 119 15.74 2.97 7.98
CA GLY A 119 16.07 3.98 6.97
C GLY A 119 17.56 4.25 6.89
N LYS A 120 18.29 4.10 8.00
CA LYS A 120 19.76 4.20 8.05
C LYS A 120 20.49 3.07 7.32
N LYS A 121 19.87 1.89 7.17
CA LYS A 121 20.49 0.72 6.52
C LYS A 121 20.00 0.48 5.10
N HIS A 122 18.73 0.75 4.78
CA HIS A 122 18.13 0.34 3.49
C HIS A 122 17.07 1.32 2.94
N GLY A 123 17.16 2.63 3.24
CA GLY A 123 16.10 3.60 2.88
C GLY A 123 15.64 3.58 1.41
N ALA A 124 16.53 3.28 0.46
CA ALA A 124 16.15 3.14 -0.95
C ALA A 124 15.28 1.91 -1.25
N LEU A 125 15.43 0.81 -0.51
CA LEU A 125 14.60 -0.40 -0.70
C LEU A 125 13.16 -0.19 -0.23
N THR A 126 12.90 0.67 0.77
CA THR A 126 11.51 0.95 1.21
C THR A 126 10.70 1.58 0.09
N ILE A 127 11.26 2.63 -0.54
CA ILE A 127 10.59 3.36 -1.61
C ILE A 127 10.25 2.42 -2.78
N VAL A 128 11.15 1.47 -3.10
CA VAL A 128 10.91 0.47 -4.14
C VAL A 128 9.79 -0.51 -3.75
N GLY A 129 9.77 -0.99 -2.50
CA GLY A 129 8.71 -1.85 -1.99
C GLY A 129 7.33 -1.19 -2.08
N ASP A 130 7.22 0.04 -1.60
CA ASP A 130 5.98 0.81 -1.61
C ASP A 130 5.52 1.11 -3.04
N SER A 131 6.46 1.41 -3.95
CA SER A 131 6.18 1.59 -5.38
C SER A 131 5.58 0.33 -6.02
N ILE A 132 6.12 -0.86 -5.69
CA ILE A 132 5.59 -2.14 -6.20
C ILE A 132 4.16 -2.34 -5.71
N MET A 133 3.90 -2.11 -4.42
CA MET A 133 2.56 -2.23 -3.83
C MET A 133 1.55 -1.32 -4.52
N VAL A 134 1.89 -0.04 -4.72
CA VAL A 134 1.03 0.94 -5.41
C VAL A 134 0.74 0.51 -6.85
N VAL A 135 1.77 0.10 -7.61
CA VAL A 135 1.58 -0.35 -9.00
C VAL A 135 0.66 -1.56 -9.06
N LEU A 136 0.90 -2.56 -8.22
CA LEU A 136 0.08 -3.78 -8.18
C LEU A 136 -1.37 -3.46 -7.78
N ALA A 137 -1.59 -2.58 -6.80
CA ALA A 137 -2.93 -2.18 -6.37
C ALA A 137 -3.71 -1.49 -7.49
N ILE A 138 -3.07 -0.58 -8.23
CA ILE A 138 -3.68 0.09 -9.39
C ILE A 138 -3.98 -0.92 -10.50
N CYS A 139 -3.05 -1.81 -10.82
CA CYS A 139 -3.25 -2.85 -11.83
C CYS A 139 -4.41 -3.78 -11.46
N MET A 140 -4.48 -4.21 -10.20
CA MET A 140 -5.57 -5.06 -9.71
C MET A 140 -6.91 -4.32 -9.78
N ALA A 141 -6.96 -3.06 -9.35
CA ALA A 141 -8.16 -2.23 -9.45
C ALA A 141 -8.62 -2.09 -10.92
N TRP A 142 -7.68 -1.86 -11.84
CA TRP A 142 -7.96 -1.74 -13.26
C TRP A 142 -8.49 -3.05 -13.87
N LEU A 143 -7.93 -4.20 -13.47
CA LEU A 143 -8.44 -5.52 -13.86
C LEU A 143 -9.87 -5.73 -13.36
N LEU A 144 -10.15 -5.44 -12.09
CA LEU A 144 -11.49 -5.59 -11.52
C LEU A 144 -12.52 -4.70 -12.24
N MET A 145 -12.15 -3.45 -12.54
CA MET A 145 -13.03 -2.52 -13.25
C MET A 145 -13.29 -2.91 -14.70
N ASN A 146 -12.30 -3.50 -15.40
CA ASN A 146 -12.47 -3.91 -16.80
C ASN A 146 -13.26 -5.21 -16.98
N ASN A 147 -13.43 -6.00 -15.92
CA ASN A 147 -14.20 -7.25 -15.94
C ASN A 147 -15.62 -7.06 -15.39
N ASP A 148 -16.07 -5.81 -15.20
CA ASP A 148 -17.43 -5.46 -14.71
C ASP A 148 -17.84 -6.25 -13.44
N VAL A 149 -16.88 -6.40 -12.53
CA VAL A 149 -17.06 -7.13 -11.26
C VAL A 149 -18.21 -6.53 -10.44
N ASP A 150 -19.10 -7.38 -9.93
CA ASP A 150 -20.25 -6.98 -9.14
C ASP A 150 -19.89 -6.66 -7.67
N PHE A 151 -20.80 -6.00 -6.97
CA PHE A 151 -20.61 -5.60 -5.58
C PHE A 151 -20.31 -6.77 -4.64
N SER A 152 -21.01 -7.91 -4.79
CA SER A 152 -20.82 -9.06 -3.91
C SER A 152 -19.42 -9.67 -4.09
N THR A 153 -18.90 -9.66 -5.32
CA THR A 153 -17.54 -10.10 -5.61
C THR A 153 -16.47 -9.18 -4.99
N TYR A 154 -16.66 -7.85 -5.01
CA TYR A 154 -15.76 -6.94 -4.27
C TYR A 154 -15.75 -7.26 -2.77
N MET A 155 -16.93 -7.43 -2.18
CA MET A 155 -17.07 -7.70 -0.75
C MET A 155 -16.42 -9.03 -0.34
N ILE A 156 -16.65 -10.11 -1.09
CA ILE A 156 -16.04 -11.41 -0.76
C ILE A 156 -14.52 -11.37 -0.89
N CYS A 157 -13.98 -10.68 -1.90
CA CYS A 157 -12.54 -10.50 -2.07
C CYS A 157 -11.90 -9.74 -0.89
N ILE A 158 -12.53 -8.65 -0.43
CA ILE A 158 -12.06 -7.91 0.75
C ILE A 158 -12.09 -8.81 1.99
N LEU A 159 -13.21 -9.50 2.23
CA LEU A 159 -13.38 -10.36 3.40
C LEU A 159 -12.36 -11.52 3.41
N LEU A 160 -12.15 -12.18 2.27
CA LEU A 160 -11.16 -13.25 2.15
C LEU A 160 -9.74 -12.73 2.35
N SER A 161 -9.42 -11.55 1.79
CA SER A 161 -8.09 -10.94 1.96
C SER A 161 -7.81 -10.61 3.41
N LEU A 162 -8.76 -9.97 4.10
CA LEU A 162 -8.64 -9.65 5.54
C LEU A 162 -8.55 -10.91 6.40
N TYR A 163 -9.36 -11.93 6.09
CA TYR A 163 -9.31 -13.22 6.78
C TYR A 163 -7.93 -13.87 6.62
N MET A 164 -7.40 -13.92 5.41
CA MET A 164 -6.06 -14.44 5.13
C MET A 164 -4.97 -13.65 5.85
N ILE A 165 -5.01 -12.31 5.79
CA ILE A 165 -4.04 -11.44 6.49
C ILE A 165 -4.01 -11.78 7.98
N GLY A 166 -5.18 -11.94 8.61
CA GLY A 166 -5.27 -12.33 10.02
C GLY A 166 -4.50 -13.61 10.32
N TYR A 167 -4.67 -14.68 9.54
CA TYR A 167 -3.91 -15.91 9.74
C TYR A 167 -2.42 -15.73 9.45
N LEU A 168 -2.07 -15.06 8.35
CA LEU A 168 -0.67 -14.88 7.93
C LEU A 168 0.16 -14.08 8.95
N LEU A 169 -0.45 -13.11 9.62
CA LEU A 169 0.22 -12.32 10.65
C LEU A 169 0.59 -13.14 11.88
N TYR A 170 -0.28 -14.07 12.30
CA TYR A 170 -0.14 -14.80 13.58
C TYR A 170 0.26 -16.26 13.41
N MET A 171 0.44 -16.74 12.17
CA MET A 171 1.02 -18.03 11.90
C MET A 171 2.50 -18.05 12.33
N LYS A 172 2.93 -19.16 12.92
CA LYS A 172 4.37 -19.38 13.18
C LYS A 172 5.04 -19.75 11.86
N TRP A 173 5.88 -18.86 11.37
CA TRP A 173 6.73 -19.08 10.20
C TRP A 173 8.01 -19.79 10.65
N GLN A 174 8.38 -20.86 9.95
CA GLN A 174 9.58 -21.66 10.23
C GLN A 174 10.82 -21.02 9.64
#